data_AF-A0AA49K3J5-F1
#
_entry.id   AF-A0AA49K3J5-F1
#
_cell.length_a   1.000
_cell.length_b   1.000
_cell.length_c   1.000
_cell.angle_alpha   90.00
_cell.angle_beta   90.00
_cell.angle_gamma   90.00
#
_symmetry.space_group_name_H-M   'P 1'
#
loop_
_entity.id
_entity.type
_entity.pdbx_description
1 polymer ?
#
loop_
_entity_poly.entity_id
_entity_poly.type
_entity_poly.pdbx_seq_one_letter_code
_entity_poly.pdbx_strand_id
1 'polypeptide(L)'
;MANCLFLTTLSLLLLLLFLSLSSSTTGNCDSHSSSQQSPNITEACKASSDPPNCVKWLSQSGRVPPRATILEVIQSALSATSLNLKAGQAMAKAILDESSGNVNRSTAASTCLEVVGYSKYRIGLAHDTTSLKDARAWVSAALAYQYDCWSALKYVNDTKTVLKTMVFFNQTLIPGTSSTLGMMVNYDIYGEDTGHWARPQTERDGFWEQVKKDSCSDKECCCGVPAGLKVDLTVPRGGSVQKAVDAAPDNLGPGERFVIWIPAGVYNEMVRVPLEKKNLVFLGEGVGKTVITGNSKVGDLGVNTYNSATLAVVGDGFMASNITIQNTAGPIAHQAVAFRSDSDRLVMENCEFFGHQDTLYAHTLRQYYKNCIIQGNVDFIFGNSAAVFEKCTILVNPRQVNPTKGETNAVTAHGRTDPAQSTGFVFLHSLVDGTSEYKKLLKLNASAHQTFLGRPWKQYSRTVFIKCTLKALVSPHGWMPWDKTDFALSTLYYGEYKNKGPGYTPDQRVNWSRQIPANHVCNYSPQNFIQANDD
;
A
#
# COMPACT_ATOMS: atom_id res chain seq x y z
N MET A 1 -88.86 -36.26 44.02
CA MET A 1 -88.20 -37.33 44.80
C MET A 1 -86.77 -37.45 44.32
N ALA A 2 -85.90 -36.63 44.88
CA ALA A 2 -85.41 -35.43 44.19
C ALA A 2 -85.96 -34.24 44.96
N ASN A 3 -85.05 -33.37 45.36
CA ASN A 3 -85.18 -31.93 45.42
C ASN A 3 -83.93 -31.43 46.15
N CYS A 4 -83.25 -30.37 45.76
CA CYS A 4 -83.30 -29.48 44.61
C CYS A 4 -82.43 -28.29 45.03
N LEU A 5 -81.89 -27.57 44.05
CA LEU A 5 -81.60 -26.14 44.17
C LEU A 5 -80.45 -25.72 45.13
N PHE A 6 -79.61 -24.74 44.86
CA PHE A 6 -79.42 -23.84 43.72
C PHE A 6 -78.19 -22.97 44.02
N LEU A 7 -77.57 -22.49 42.94
CA LEU A 7 -77.15 -21.10 42.72
C LEU A 7 -76.13 -20.41 43.66
N THR A 8 -75.16 -19.81 42.96
CA THR A 8 -74.75 -18.38 43.02
C THR A 8 -73.75 -18.00 44.10
N THR A 9 -72.81 -17.07 43.92
CA THR A 9 -72.58 -15.97 42.96
C THR A 9 -71.12 -15.52 43.21
N LEU A 10 -70.40 -14.93 42.24
CA LEU A 10 -70.07 -13.48 42.21
C LEU A 10 -69.52 -12.96 43.58
N SER A 11 -68.45 -12.21 43.72
CA SER A 11 -67.64 -11.40 42.80
C SER A 11 -66.61 -10.67 43.66
N LEU A 12 -65.61 -10.10 43.01
CA LEU A 12 -64.82 -8.92 43.41
C LEU A 12 -63.90 -9.04 44.65
N LEU A 13 -62.58 -8.90 44.52
CA LEU A 13 -61.75 -7.71 44.21
C LEU A 13 -61.37 -6.93 45.48
N LEU A 14 -60.14 -6.38 45.44
CA LEU A 14 -59.51 -5.38 46.31
C LEU A 14 -58.82 -5.91 47.58
N LEU A 15 -57.47 -5.88 47.58
CA LEU A 15 -56.60 -4.80 48.12
C LEU A 15 -56.52 -4.90 49.67
N LEU A 16 -55.40 -4.84 50.38
CA LEU A 16 -54.00 -4.53 50.14
C LEU A 16 -53.31 -4.65 51.54
N LEU A 17 -51.98 -4.75 51.59
CA LEU A 17 -51.08 -4.29 52.69
C LEU A 17 -50.52 -5.30 53.73
N PHE A 18 -49.23 -5.58 53.50
CA PHE A 18 -48.07 -5.42 54.41
C PHE A 18 -47.62 -6.51 55.41
N LEU A 19 -46.36 -6.94 55.18
CA LEU A 19 -45.24 -7.20 56.12
C LEU A 19 -45.48 -8.31 57.17
N SER A 20 -44.62 -9.31 57.41
CA SER A 20 -43.22 -9.60 57.10
C SER A 20 -42.94 -10.95 57.78
N LEU A 21 -42.12 -11.84 57.19
CA LEU A 21 -41.06 -12.59 57.90
C LEU A 21 -40.34 -13.53 56.93
N SER A 22 -39.03 -13.33 56.93
CA SER A 22 -38.00 -13.93 56.11
C SER A 22 -37.85 -15.43 56.36
N SER A 23 -37.68 -16.22 55.29
CA SER A 23 -36.81 -17.39 55.34
C SER A 23 -36.16 -17.61 53.98
N SER A 24 -34.84 -17.52 54.02
CA SER A 24 -33.88 -17.60 52.94
C SER A 24 -33.84 -18.99 52.31
N THR A 25 -34.11 -19.07 51.01
CA THR A 25 -33.50 -20.07 50.13
C THR A 25 -32.86 -19.33 48.97
N THR A 26 -31.53 -19.30 48.98
CA THR A 26 -30.67 -18.78 47.93
C THR A 26 -30.78 -19.68 46.69
N GLY A 27 -31.80 -19.45 45.88
CA GLY A 27 -31.85 -19.90 44.49
C GLY A 27 -31.04 -18.92 43.64
N ASN A 28 -29.79 -19.29 43.38
CA ASN A 28 -28.88 -18.56 42.50
C ASN A 28 -29.50 -18.49 41.09
N CYS A 29 -30.22 -17.40 40.78
CA CYS A 29 -30.53 -17.06 39.40
C CYS A 29 -29.27 -16.44 38.81
N ASP A 30 -28.34 -17.30 38.39
CA ASP A 30 -27.31 -16.92 37.44
C ASP A 30 -28.03 -16.48 36.16
N SER A 31 -28.23 -15.16 36.06
CA SER A 31 -28.48 -14.52 34.78
C SER A 31 -27.19 -14.66 33.97
N HIS A 32 -27.05 -15.79 33.26
CA HIS A 32 -26.24 -15.83 32.06
C HIS A 32 -26.85 -14.83 31.07
N SER A 33 -26.43 -13.58 31.19
CA SER A 33 -26.38 -12.64 30.07
C SER A 33 -25.45 -13.29 29.04
N SER A 34 -25.99 -14.18 28.21
CA SER A 34 -25.40 -14.47 26.91
C SER A 34 -25.35 -13.12 26.21
N SER A 35 -24.16 -12.53 26.10
CA SER A 35 -23.96 -11.35 25.26
C SER A 35 -24.50 -11.72 23.88
N GLN A 36 -25.65 -11.16 23.51
CA GLN A 36 -26.22 -11.39 22.19
C GLN A 36 -25.22 -10.82 21.19
N GLN A 37 -24.43 -11.71 20.60
CA GLN A 37 -23.48 -11.40 19.55
C GLN A 37 -24.27 -10.80 18.40
N SER A 38 -23.90 -9.59 17.96
CA SER A 38 -24.61 -8.93 16.87
C SER A 38 -24.59 -9.84 15.64
N PRO A 39 -25.75 -10.19 15.04
CA PRO A 39 -25.80 -11.04 13.85
C PRO A 39 -25.00 -10.45 12.69
N ASN A 40 -24.84 -9.12 12.69
CA ASN A 40 -24.09 -8.37 11.68
C ASN A 40 -22.57 -8.64 11.73
N ILE A 41 -22.02 -9.19 12.82
CA ILE A 41 -20.61 -9.63 12.85
C ILE A 41 -20.41 -10.79 11.88
N THR A 42 -21.28 -11.80 11.95
CA THR A 42 -21.19 -12.99 11.10
C THR A 42 -21.36 -12.61 9.64
N GLU A 43 -22.33 -11.74 9.35
CA GLU A 43 -22.58 -11.22 8.00
C GLU A 43 -21.39 -10.42 7.46
N ALA A 44 -20.83 -9.50 8.24
CA ALA A 44 -19.68 -8.71 7.82
C ALA A 44 -18.43 -9.59 7.58
N CYS A 45 -18.21 -10.60 8.42
CA CYS A 45 -17.04 -11.48 8.32
C CYS A 45 -17.04 -12.41 7.10
N LYS A 46 -18.13 -12.50 6.32
CA LYS A 46 -18.11 -13.15 4.99
C LYS A 46 -17.08 -12.52 4.04
N ALA A 47 -16.74 -11.25 4.27
CA ALA A 47 -15.72 -10.52 3.53
C ALA A 47 -14.27 -10.96 3.85
N SER A 48 -14.05 -11.72 4.93
CA SER A 48 -12.73 -12.18 5.34
C SER A 48 -12.26 -13.39 4.52
N SER A 49 -10.95 -13.54 4.37
CA SER A 49 -10.36 -14.80 3.90
C SER A 49 -10.47 -15.93 4.93
N ASP A 50 -10.75 -15.61 6.20
CA ASP A 50 -10.99 -16.55 7.30
C ASP A 50 -12.18 -16.05 8.15
N PRO A 51 -13.43 -16.30 7.70
CA PRO A 51 -14.62 -15.85 8.41
C PRO A 51 -14.71 -16.33 9.87
N PRO A 52 -14.42 -17.60 10.21
CA PRO A 52 -14.43 -18.05 11.61
C PRO A 52 -13.48 -17.26 12.52
N ASN A 53 -12.24 -17.01 12.06
CA ASN A 53 -11.29 -16.22 12.84
C ASN A 53 -11.71 -14.75 12.95
N CYS A 54 -12.25 -14.18 11.87
CA CYS A 54 -12.81 -12.82 11.88
C CYS A 54 -13.92 -12.66 12.93
N VAL A 55 -14.88 -13.58 12.96
CA VAL A 55 -15.99 -13.56 13.91
C VAL A 55 -15.46 -13.64 15.33
N LYS A 56 -14.56 -14.59 15.59
CA LYS A 56 -13.91 -14.76 16.91
C LYS A 56 -13.19 -13.48 17.33
N TRP A 57 -12.36 -12.92 16.46
CA TRP A 57 -11.57 -11.71 16.73
C TRP A 57 -12.46 -10.51 17.08
N LEU A 58 -13.51 -10.25 16.29
CA LEU A 58 -14.42 -9.14 16.54
C LEU A 58 -15.27 -9.33 17.80
N SER A 59 -15.81 -10.53 18.03
CA SER A 59 -16.61 -10.80 19.22
C SER A 59 -15.79 -10.71 20.50
N GLN A 60 -14.53 -11.14 20.47
CA GLN A 60 -13.61 -11.02 21.62
C GLN A 60 -13.08 -9.60 21.82
N SER A 61 -13.23 -8.69 20.85
CA SER A 61 -12.77 -7.31 20.98
C SER A 61 -13.53 -6.51 22.04
N GLY A 62 -14.76 -6.90 22.37
CA GLY A 62 -15.65 -6.17 23.28
C GLY A 62 -16.09 -4.80 22.76
N ARG A 63 -15.90 -4.51 21.46
CA ARG A 63 -16.16 -3.19 20.86
C ARG A 63 -17.35 -3.12 19.92
N VAL A 64 -17.96 -4.25 19.58
CA VAL A 64 -19.13 -4.28 18.71
C VAL A 64 -20.38 -4.14 19.58
N PRO A 65 -21.21 -3.09 19.37
CA PRO A 65 -22.48 -2.97 20.07
C PRO A 65 -23.40 -4.19 19.84
N PRO A 66 -24.23 -4.60 20.82
CA PRO A 66 -25.11 -5.77 20.68
C PRO A 66 -26.10 -5.72 19.49
N ARG A 67 -26.42 -4.52 18.99
CA ARG A 67 -27.29 -4.29 17.81
C ARG A 67 -26.62 -3.39 16.78
N ALA A 68 -25.31 -3.56 16.59
CA ALA A 68 -24.53 -2.76 15.65
C ALA A 68 -25.03 -2.92 14.21
N THR A 69 -25.21 -1.80 13.50
CA THR A 69 -25.29 -1.73 12.03
C THR A 69 -24.02 -2.26 11.38
N ILE A 70 -24.05 -2.50 10.07
CA ILE A 70 -22.86 -2.95 9.33
C ILE A 70 -21.74 -1.91 9.38
N LEU A 71 -22.08 -0.63 9.27
CA LEU A 71 -21.11 0.45 9.38
C LEU A 71 -20.47 0.51 10.78
N GLU A 72 -21.27 0.33 11.84
CA GLU A 72 -20.75 0.26 13.21
C GLU A 72 -19.83 -0.96 13.40
N VAL A 73 -20.12 -2.11 12.78
CA VAL A 73 -19.21 -3.27 12.79
C VAL A 73 -17.86 -2.94 12.14
N ILE A 74 -17.86 -2.25 11.00
CA ILE A 74 -16.63 -1.79 10.33
C ILE A 74 -15.85 -0.80 11.23
N GLN A 75 -16.53 0.16 11.83
CA GLN A 75 -15.92 1.13 12.76
C GLN A 75 -15.33 0.43 14.00
N SER A 76 -16.02 -0.56 14.55
CA SER A 76 -15.51 -1.41 15.63
C SER A 76 -14.29 -2.23 15.19
N ALA A 77 -14.25 -2.71 13.95
CA ALA A 77 -13.12 -3.43 13.38
C ALA A 77 -11.87 -2.53 13.19
N LEU A 78 -12.06 -1.30 12.69
CA LEU A 78 -11.01 -0.26 12.64
C LEU A 78 -10.48 0.06 14.04
N SER A 79 -11.39 0.24 15.00
CA SER A 79 -11.03 0.45 16.40
C SER A 79 -10.20 -0.73 16.94
N ALA A 80 -10.68 -1.97 16.79
CA ALA A 80 -10.00 -3.19 17.22
C ALA A 80 -8.59 -3.31 16.61
N THR A 81 -8.46 -3.00 15.32
CA THR A 81 -7.17 -2.93 14.62
C THR A 81 -6.24 -1.88 15.24
N SER A 82 -6.72 -0.68 15.55
CA SER A 82 -5.95 0.37 16.22
C SER A 82 -5.43 -0.06 17.60
N LEU A 83 -6.18 -0.87 18.36
CA LEU A 83 -5.71 -1.43 19.63
C LEU A 83 -4.60 -2.47 19.42
N ASN A 84 -4.79 -3.38 18.46
CA ASN A 84 -3.78 -4.37 18.12
C ASN A 84 -2.49 -3.71 17.60
N LEU A 85 -2.59 -2.58 16.89
CA LEU A 85 -1.43 -1.77 16.51
C LEU A 85 -0.70 -1.20 17.73
N LYS A 86 -1.41 -0.67 18.73
CA LYS A 86 -0.77 -0.24 19.99
C LYS A 86 0.01 -1.38 20.65
N ALA A 87 -0.54 -2.59 20.68
CA ALA A 87 0.16 -3.77 21.19
C ALA A 87 1.38 -4.12 20.32
N GLY A 88 1.24 -4.13 18.99
CA GLY A 88 2.34 -4.36 18.05
C GLY A 88 3.50 -3.37 18.20
N GLN A 89 3.19 -2.08 18.43
CA GLN A 89 4.20 -1.05 18.72
C GLN A 89 4.97 -1.37 20.02
N ALA A 90 4.27 -1.75 21.09
CA ALA A 90 4.91 -2.12 22.34
C ALA A 90 5.81 -3.35 22.18
N MET A 91 5.39 -4.35 21.40
CA MET A 91 6.19 -5.53 21.10
C MET A 91 7.44 -5.18 20.27
N ALA A 92 7.31 -4.35 19.24
CA ALA A 92 8.44 -3.86 18.45
C ALA A 92 9.45 -3.08 19.31
N LYS A 93 8.95 -2.23 20.23
CA LYS A 93 9.77 -1.48 21.18
C LYS A 93 10.53 -2.42 22.13
N ALA A 94 9.88 -3.48 22.63
CA ALA A 94 10.54 -4.48 23.46
C ALA A 94 11.68 -5.19 22.72
N ILE A 95 11.49 -5.54 21.44
CA ILE A 95 12.59 -6.09 20.62
C ILE A 95 13.74 -5.09 20.55
N LEU A 96 13.46 -3.81 20.28
CA LEU A 96 14.49 -2.77 20.18
C LEU A 96 15.28 -2.63 21.49
N ASP A 97 14.61 -2.63 22.64
CA ASP A 97 15.25 -2.53 23.96
C ASP A 97 16.15 -3.74 24.28
N GLU A 98 15.76 -4.92 23.82
CA GLU A 98 16.53 -6.17 23.94
C GLU A 98 17.59 -6.36 22.84
N SER A 99 17.72 -5.41 21.90
CA SER A 99 18.63 -5.52 20.74
C SER A 99 20.02 -4.93 20.99
N SER A 100 20.37 -4.59 22.23
CA SER A 100 21.70 -4.04 22.56
C SER A 100 22.81 -4.94 22.01
N GLY A 101 23.72 -4.36 21.22
CA GLY A 101 24.82 -5.09 20.57
C GLY A 101 24.47 -5.84 19.28
N ASN A 102 23.20 -5.90 18.85
CA ASN A 102 22.81 -6.45 17.55
C ASN A 102 22.23 -5.35 16.64
N VAL A 103 23.07 -4.85 15.73
CA VAL A 103 22.71 -3.75 14.82
C VAL A 103 21.58 -4.16 13.89
N ASN A 104 21.60 -5.37 13.32
CA ASN A 104 20.54 -5.82 12.40
C ASN A 104 19.19 -5.92 13.10
N ARG A 105 19.16 -6.45 14.34
CA ARG A 105 17.93 -6.52 15.14
C ARG A 105 17.44 -5.14 15.53
N SER A 106 18.35 -4.25 15.93
CA SER A 106 18.04 -2.85 16.25
C SER A 106 17.45 -2.11 15.04
N THR A 107 18.04 -2.28 13.86
CA THR A 107 17.53 -1.70 12.61
C THR A 107 16.16 -2.28 12.28
N ALA A 108 15.99 -3.60 12.28
CA ALA A 108 14.71 -4.24 11.96
C ALA A 108 13.59 -3.82 12.93
N ALA A 109 13.88 -3.75 14.23
CA ALA A 109 12.94 -3.31 15.25
C ALA A 109 12.60 -1.81 15.12
N SER A 110 13.59 -0.97 14.81
CA SER A 110 13.37 0.46 14.58
C SER A 110 12.51 0.72 13.34
N THR A 111 12.83 0.05 12.22
CA THR A 111 11.99 0.11 11.00
C THR A 111 10.59 -0.40 11.29
N CYS A 112 10.44 -1.52 12.00
CA CYS A 112 9.13 -2.02 12.41
C CYS A 112 8.34 -0.99 13.24
N LEU A 113 8.97 -0.38 14.25
CA LEU A 113 8.32 0.62 15.10
C LEU A 113 7.83 1.83 14.30
N GLU A 114 8.64 2.30 13.34
CA GLU A 114 8.30 3.39 12.43
C GLU A 114 7.08 3.05 11.56
N VAL A 115 7.14 1.95 10.79
CA VAL A 115 6.05 1.58 9.88
C VAL A 115 4.76 1.23 10.61
N VAL A 116 4.83 0.61 11.79
CA VAL A 116 3.63 0.35 12.62
C VAL A 116 3.05 1.67 13.15
N GLY A 117 3.89 2.67 13.42
CA GLY A 117 3.46 4.05 13.68
C GLY A 117 2.66 4.63 12.52
N TYR A 118 3.16 4.48 11.29
CA TYR A 118 2.44 4.90 10.08
C TYR A 118 1.14 4.12 9.89
N SER A 119 1.14 2.80 10.10
CA SER A 119 -0.07 1.97 10.06
C SER A 119 -1.15 2.51 11.01
N LYS A 120 -0.78 2.82 12.26
CA LYS A 120 -1.71 3.38 13.25
C LYS A 120 -2.22 4.76 12.84
N TYR A 121 -1.36 5.61 12.29
CA TYR A 121 -1.76 6.90 11.74
C TYR A 121 -2.82 6.74 10.64
N ARG A 122 -2.58 5.86 9.66
CA ARG A 122 -3.49 5.59 8.55
C ARG A 122 -4.82 4.97 8.99
N ILE A 123 -4.81 4.05 9.95
CA ILE A 123 -6.05 3.51 10.55
C ILE A 123 -6.85 4.61 11.26
N GLY A 124 -6.18 5.55 11.94
CA GLY A 124 -6.84 6.71 12.56
C GLY A 124 -7.55 7.58 11.51
N LEU A 125 -6.85 7.94 10.42
CA LEU A 125 -7.46 8.69 9.34
C LEU A 125 -8.66 7.96 8.71
N ALA A 126 -8.54 6.65 8.50
CA ALA A 126 -9.60 5.83 7.93
C ALA A 126 -10.84 5.73 8.85
N HIS A 127 -10.65 5.84 10.16
CA HIS A 127 -11.74 5.87 11.13
C HIS A 127 -12.50 7.22 11.11
N ASP A 128 -11.80 8.32 10.87
CA ASP A 128 -12.35 9.67 11.01
C ASP A 128 -12.90 10.26 9.69
N THR A 129 -12.58 9.65 8.55
CA THR A 129 -13.03 10.12 7.23
C THR A 129 -14.43 9.64 6.86
N THR A 130 -15.12 10.43 6.04
CA THR A 130 -16.37 10.05 5.37
C THR A 130 -16.13 9.47 3.97
N SER A 131 -14.91 9.61 3.43
CA SER A 131 -14.53 9.10 2.11
C SER A 131 -14.10 7.64 2.20
N LEU A 132 -14.94 6.74 1.68
CA LEU A 132 -14.64 5.31 1.70
C LEU A 132 -13.43 4.95 0.82
N LYS A 133 -13.20 5.67 -0.28
CA LYS A 133 -12.02 5.46 -1.14
C LYS A 133 -10.73 5.86 -0.42
N ASP A 134 -10.71 6.98 0.29
CA ASP A 134 -9.56 7.37 1.12
C ASP A 134 -9.33 6.36 2.26
N ALA A 135 -10.40 5.97 2.95
CA ALA A 135 -10.32 4.97 4.01
C ALA A 135 -9.74 3.64 3.49
N ARG A 136 -10.20 3.15 2.33
CA ARG A 136 -9.66 1.94 1.68
C ARG A 136 -8.19 2.10 1.29
N ALA A 137 -7.77 3.25 0.76
CA ALA A 137 -6.38 3.52 0.41
C ALA A 137 -5.47 3.51 1.65
N TRP A 138 -5.91 4.17 2.73
CA TRP A 138 -5.16 4.23 3.99
C TRP A 138 -5.10 2.89 4.72
N VAL A 139 -6.18 2.11 4.75
CA VAL A 139 -6.17 0.76 5.33
C VAL A 139 -5.32 -0.19 4.47
N SER A 140 -5.32 -0.03 3.15
CA SER A 140 -4.42 -0.78 2.26
C SER A 140 -2.94 -0.50 2.60
N ALA A 141 -2.57 0.77 2.83
CA ALA A 141 -1.24 1.14 3.27
C ALA A 141 -0.93 0.62 4.69
N ALA A 142 -1.88 0.72 5.62
CA ALA A 142 -1.76 0.20 6.97
C ALA A 142 -1.44 -1.30 6.98
N LEU A 143 -2.07 -2.08 6.09
CA LEU A 143 -1.82 -3.51 5.92
C LEU A 143 -0.41 -3.78 5.38
N ALA A 144 0.05 -2.98 4.40
CA ALA A 144 1.42 -3.08 3.87
C ALA A 144 2.45 -2.85 4.97
N TYR A 145 2.31 -1.77 5.76
CA TYR A 145 3.20 -1.48 6.89
C TYR A 145 3.29 -2.58 7.94
N GLN A 146 2.16 -3.22 8.25
CA GLN A 146 2.14 -4.36 9.17
C GLN A 146 2.93 -5.55 8.60
N TYR A 147 2.77 -5.81 7.31
CA TYR A 147 3.55 -6.82 6.60
C TYR A 147 5.04 -6.47 6.57
N ASP A 148 5.42 -5.20 6.38
CA ASP A 148 6.82 -4.78 6.34
C ASP A 148 7.52 -5.01 7.67
N CYS A 149 6.87 -4.66 8.79
CA CYS A 149 7.39 -4.99 10.12
C CYS A 149 7.61 -6.51 10.25
N TRP A 150 6.59 -7.32 9.95
CA TRP A 150 6.71 -8.77 10.05
C TRP A 150 7.83 -9.32 9.15
N SER A 151 7.93 -8.81 7.92
CA SER A 151 8.94 -9.21 6.94
C SER A 151 10.35 -8.80 7.37
N ALA A 152 10.53 -7.63 7.96
CA ALA A 152 11.83 -7.19 8.50
C ALA A 152 12.27 -8.09 9.67
N LEU A 153 11.35 -8.39 10.59
CA LEU A 153 11.61 -9.24 11.76
C LEU A 153 11.96 -10.69 11.37
N LYS A 154 11.44 -11.19 10.24
CA LYS A 154 11.75 -12.54 9.73
C LYS A 154 13.25 -12.79 9.55
N TYR A 155 14.02 -11.77 9.15
CA TYR A 155 15.47 -11.89 8.91
C TYR A 155 16.31 -11.83 10.20
N VAL A 156 15.69 -11.49 11.33
CA VAL A 156 16.33 -11.42 12.65
C VAL A 156 15.57 -12.25 13.68
N ASN A 157 14.99 -13.37 13.25
CA ASN A 157 14.23 -14.28 14.10
C ASN A 157 15.14 -15.17 14.97
N ASP A 158 15.92 -14.52 15.84
CA ASP A 158 16.92 -15.15 16.71
C ASP A 158 16.54 -15.11 18.20
N THR A 159 15.43 -14.46 18.58
CA THR A 159 14.93 -14.41 19.96
C THR A 159 13.47 -14.80 20.09
N LYS A 160 13.08 -15.22 21.30
CA LYS A 160 11.67 -15.53 21.63
C LYS A 160 10.76 -14.31 21.49
N THR A 161 11.25 -13.11 21.78
CA THR A 161 10.51 -11.85 21.66
C THR A 161 10.19 -11.54 20.21
N VAL A 162 11.17 -11.73 19.31
CA VAL A 162 10.95 -11.59 17.86
C VAL A 162 9.93 -12.60 17.38
N LEU A 163 10.08 -13.89 17.72
CA LEU A 163 9.15 -14.93 17.30
C LEU A 163 7.71 -14.65 17.76
N LYS A 164 7.51 -14.30 19.04
CA LYS A 164 6.19 -13.95 19.58
C LYS A 164 5.56 -12.76 18.86
N THR A 165 6.36 -11.75 18.54
CA THR A 165 5.92 -10.57 17.80
C THR A 165 5.51 -10.94 16.38
N MET A 166 6.32 -11.72 15.67
CA MET A 166 5.97 -12.21 14.34
C MET A 166 4.68 -13.02 14.33
N VAL A 167 4.47 -13.90 15.33
CA VAL A 167 3.24 -14.67 15.48
C VAL A 167 2.04 -13.75 15.70
N PHE A 168 2.14 -12.76 16.59
CA PHE A 168 1.07 -11.77 16.81
C PHE A 168 0.72 -11.00 15.53
N PHE A 169 1.73 -10.55 14.78
CA PHE A 169 1.51 -9.85 13.51
C PHE A 169 0.79 -10.75 12.50
N ASN A 170 1.26 -11.98 12.32
CA ASN A 170 0.77 -12.89 11.31
C ASN A 170 -0.60 -13.51 11.65
N GLN A 171 -0.92 -13.72 12.92
CA GLN A 171 -2.14 -14.42 13.35
C GLN A 171 -3.25 -13.49 13.86
N THR A 172 -2.91 -12.28 14.30
CA THR A 172 -3.88 -11.36 14.91
C THR A 172 -3.98 -10.05 14.15
N LEU A 173 -2.87 -9.33 13.97
CA LEU A 173 -2.90 -7.96 13.46
C LEU A 173 -3.17 -7.88 11.96
N ILE A 174 -2.37 -8.59 11.14
CA ILE A 174 -2.52 -8.62 9.68
C ILE A 174 -3.89 -9.20 9.28
N PRO A 175 -4.35 -10.36 9.80
CA PRO A 175 -5.67 -10.89 9.46
C PRO A 175 -6.85 -9.99 9.88
N GLY A 176 -6.73 -9.29 11.02
CA GLY A 176 -7.75 -8.33 11.47
C GLY A 176 -7.86 -7.12 10.53
N THR A 177 -6.73 -6.54 10.14
CA THR A 177 -6.68 -5.43 9.17
C THR A 177 -7.16 -5.86 7.79
N SER A 178 -6.75 -7.04 7.32
CA SER A 178 -7.24 -7.64 6.06
C SER A 178 -8.75 -7.84 6.07
N SER A 179 -9.31 -8.41 7.14
CA SER A 179 -10.75 -8.60 7.30
C SER A 179 -11.50 -7.26 7.30
N THR A 180 -10.96 -6.25 7.99
CA THR A 180 -11.51 -4.89 8.01
C THR A 180 -11.54 -4.28 6.60
N LEU A 181 -10.43 -4.40 5.86
CA LEU A 181 -10.35 -3.92 4.48
C LEU A 181 -11.35 -4.65 3.56
N GLY A 182 -11.51 -5.96 3.72
CA GLY A 182 -12.50 -6.74 2.99
C GLY A 182 -13.93 -6.28 3.24
N MET A 183 -14.29 -5.98 4.49
CA MET A 183 -15.61 -5.41 4.82
C MET A 183 -15.82 -4.06 4.15
N MET A 184 -14.80 -3.19 4.16
CA MET A 184 -14.88 -1.87 3.51
C MET A 184 -15.05 -1.98 1.99
N VAL A 185 -14.37 -2.94 1.34
CA VAL A 185 -14.56 -3.21 -0.09
C VAL A 185 -15.99 -3.67 -0.38
N ASN A 186 -16.51 -4.61 0.40
CA ASN A 186 -17.88 -5.10 0.19
C ASN A 186 -18.93 -4.02 0.46
N TYR A 187 -18.74 -3.20 1.50
CA TYR A 187 -19.63 -2.07 1.78
C TYR A 187 -19.59 -1.02 0.68
N ASP A 188 -18.43 -0.75 0.06
CA ASP A 188 -18.31 0.16 -1.09
C ASP A 188 -19.09 -0.32 -2.31
N ILE A 189 -19.15 -1.64 -2.52
CA ILE A 189 -19.78 -2.24 -3.70
C ILE A 189 -21.27 -2.51 -3.48
N TYR A 190 -21.63 -3.08 -2.34
CA TYR A 190 -22.96 -3.64 -2.06
C TYR A 190 -23.71 -2.92 -0.93
N GLY A 191 -23.08 -1.95 -0.25
CA GLY A 191 -23.68 -1.29 0.91
C GLY A 191 -24.04 -2.28 2.02
N GLU A 192 -25.23 -2.14 2.59
CA GLU A 192 -25.75 -3.01 3.65
C GLU A 192 -26.30 -4.36 3.15
N ASP A 193 -26.28 -4.63 1.84
CA ASP A 193 -26.71 -5.92 1.28
C ASP A 193 -25.65 -7.01 1.50
N THR A 194 -25.59 -7.53 2.73
CA THR A 194 -24.62 -8.56 3.14
C THR A 194 -24.87 -9.93 2.50
N GLY A 195 -25.98 -10.11 1.78
CA GLY A 195 -26.24 -11.32 1.01
C GLY A 195 -25.21 -11.54 -0.11
N HIS A 196 -24.68 -10.45 -0.66
CA HIS A 196 -23.65 -10.46 -1.70
C HIS A 196 -22.22 -10.35 -1.16
N TRP A 197 -22.06 -10.19 0.15
CA TRP A 197 -20.73 -10.04 0.73
C TRP A 197 -19.95 -11.34 0.67
N ALA A 198 -18.73 -11.26 0.16
CA ALA A 198 -17.80 -12.37 0.04
C ALA A 198 -16.36 -11.87 0.11
N ARG A 199 -15.41 -12.80 0.17
CA ARG A 199 -14.00 -12.47 0.02
C ARG A 199 -13.80 -11.60 -1.24
N PRO A 200 -13.12 -10.44 -1.13
CA PRO A 200 -12.87 -9.56 -2.27
C PRO A 200 -12.24 -10.30 -3.45
N GLN A 201 -12.82 -10.06 -4.61
CA GLN A 201 -12.37 -10.58 -5.89
C GLN A 201 -11.47 -9.57 -6.60
N THR A 202 -10.63 -10.07 -7.49
CA THR A 202 -9.72 -9.27 -8.30
C THR A 202 -10.07 -9.37 -9.78
N GLU A 203 -9.36 -8.62 -10.62
CA GLU A 203 -9.49 -8.71 -12.08
C GLU A 203 -9.15 -10.12 -12.60
N ARG A 204 -8.35 -10.88 -11.84
CA ARG A 204 -8.05 -12.28 -12.15
C ARG A 204 -9.29 -13.17 -12.05
N ASP A 205 -10.20 -12.84 -11.15
CA ASP A 205 -11.46 -13.53 -10.90
C ASP A 205 -12.59 -13.03 -11.82
N GLY A 206 -12.31 -12.04 -12.68
CA GLY A 206 -13.29 -11.39 -13.55
C GLY A 206 -14.01 -10.21 -12.90
N PHE A 207 -13.62 -9.80 -11.69
CA PHE A 207 -14.19 -8.64 -11.02
C PHE A 207 -13.53 -7.33 -11.46
N TRP A 208 -14.35 -6.32 -11.73
CA TRP A 208 -13.92 -4.98 -12.09
C TRP A 208 -14.75 -3.96 -11.33
N GLU A 209 -14.10 -3.05 -10.60
CA GLU A 209 -14.83 -1.96 -9.94
C GLU A 209 -15.61 -1.14 -10.98
N GLN A 210 -16.85 -0.80 -10.65
CA GLN A 210 -17.69 0.03 -11.51
C GLN A 210 -17.13 1.46 -11.55
N VAL A 211 -16.87 1.97 -12.75
CA VAL A 211 -16.46 3.35 -12.97
C VAL A 211 -17.65 4.16 -13.48
N LYS A 212 -17.76 5.43 -13.07
CA LYS A 212 -18.78 6.34 -13.61
C LYS A 212 -18.51 6.54 -15.11
N LYS A 213 -19.52 6.38 -15.98
CA LYS A 213 -19.35 6.48 -17.44
C LYS A 213 -18.67 7.79 -17.89
N ASP A 214 -18.92 8.88 -17.17
CA ASP A 214 -18.36 10.20 -17.49
C ASP A 214 -16.88 10.37 -17.07
N SER A 215 -16.31 9.45 -16.28
CA SER A 215 -14.89 9.48 -15.89
C SER A 215 -13.96 8.78 -16.91
N CYS A 216 -14.53 8.18 -17.95
CA CYS A 216 -13.82 7.60 -19.10
C CYS A 216 -13.44 8.66 -20.14
N SER A 217 -12.61 9.63 -19.76
CA SER A 217 -12.08 10.63 -20.68
C SER A 217 -10.68 10.25 -21.16
N ASP A 218 -10.45 10.22 -22.47
CA ASP A 218 -9.10 10.16 -23.06
C ASP A 218 -8.32 11.50 -22.90
N LYS A 219 -8.94 12.54 -22.32
CA LYS A 219 -8.23 13.78 -21.97
C LYS A 219 -7.26 13.52 -20.83
N GLU A 220 -6.05 14.04 -21.00
CA GLU A 220 -5.00 14.05 -20.00
C GLU A 220 -5.50 14.62 -18.66
N CYS A 221 -5.11 13.96 -17.57
CA CYS A 221 -5.38 14.45 -16.21
C CYS A 221 -4.73 15.83 -16.04
N CYS A 222 -5.44 16.82 -15.50
CA CYS A 222 -4.86 18.11 -15.08
C CYS A 222 -3.95 17.98 -13.84
N CYS A 223 -3.40 16.79 -13.63
CA CYS A 223 -2.72 16.33 -12.44
C CYS A 223 -1.24 16.54 -12.71
N GLY A 224 -0.61 17.40 -11.91
CA GLY A 224 0.74 17.90 -12.13
C GLY A 224 1.12 18.89 -11.03
N VAL A 225 2.37 19.33 -11.03
CA VAL A 225 2.85 20.35 -10.11
C VAL A 225 2.31 21.71 -10.61
N PRO A 226 1.56 22.47 -9.79
CA PRO A 226 1.01 23.75 -10.23
C PRO A 226 2.10 24.70 -10.73
N ALA A 227 1.87 25.34 -11.87
CA ALA A 227 2.77 26.35 -12.41
C ALA A 227 2.68 27.65 -11.61
N GLY A 228 3.77 28.42 -11.53
CA GLY A 228 3.77 29.76 -10.93
C GLY A 228 3.62 29.79 -9.41
N LEU A 229 3.91 28.69 -8.72
CA LEU A 229 3.94 28.65 -7.26
C LEU A 229 4.93 29.68 -6.69
N LYS A 230 4.49 30.42 -5.66
CA LYS A 230 5.35 31.34 -4.91
C LYS A 230 6.35 30.52 -4.09
N VAL A 231 7.63 30.83 -4.22
CA VAL A 231 8.70 30.21 -3.43
C VAL A 231 8.69 30.75 -1.99
N ASP A 232 8.65 29.85 -1.01
CA ASP A 232 8.71 30.19 0.41
C ASP A 232 10.15 30.14 0.94
N LEU A 233 10.94 29.18 0.45
CA LEU A 233 12.33 29.00 0.86
C LEU A 233 13.21 28.62 -0.34
N THR A 234 14.40 29.21 -0.42
CA THR A 234 15.43 28.81 -1.39
C THR A 234 16.58 28.14 -0.68
N VAL A 235 16.97 26.94 -1.13
CA VAL A 235 18.17 26.27 -0.64
C VAL A 235 19.39 27.13 -1.03
N PRO A 236 20.22 27.56 -0.07
CA PRO A 236 21.44 28.29 -0.38
C PRO A 236 22.37 27.47 -1.30
N ARG A 237 23.16 28.13 -2.16
CA ARG A 237 24.19 27.43 -2.94
C ARG A 237 25.20 26.76 -1.99
N GLY A 238 25.46 25.47 -2.17
CA GLY A 238 26.27 24.67 -1.23
C GLY A 238 25.57 24.40 0.11
N GLY A 239 24.29 24.74 0.24
CA GLY A 239 23.45 24.40 1.38
C GLY A 239 22.94 22.96 1.32
N SER A 240 22.06 22.62 2.26
CA SER A 240 21.47 21.28 2.39
C SER A 240 19.97 21.35 2.13
N VAL A 241 19.49 20.41 1.32
CA VAL A 241 18.06 20.18 1.08
C VAL A 241 17.39 19.69 2.37
N GLN A 242 18.05 18.84 3.17
CA GLN A 242 17.51 18.41 4.46
C GLN A 242 17.22 19.60 5.39
N LYS A 243 18.15 20.56 5.50
CA LYS A 243 17.92 21.76 6.33
C LYS A 243 16.72 22.58 5.87
N ALA A 244 16.44 22.63 4.57
CA ALA A 244 15.26 23.28 4.02
C ALA A 244 13.97 22.55 4.40
N VAL A 245 13.99 21.22 4.39
CA VAL A 245 12.88 20.38 4.89
C VAL A 245 12.65 20.63 6.37
N ASP A 246 13.72 20.62 7.18
CA ASP A 246 13.64 20.81 8.63
C ASP A 246 13.04 22.18 8.98
N ALA A 247 13.35 23.21 8.20
CA ALA A 247 12.87 24.58 8.36
C ALA A 247 11.41 24.80 7.91
N ALA A 248 10.85 23.91 7.09
CA ALA A 248 9.46 24.02 6.67
C ALA A 248 8.51 23.78 7.87
N PRO A 249 7.33 24.40 7.92
CA PRO A 249 6.35 24.15 8.97
C PRO A 249 5.81 22.72 8.93
N ASP A 250 5.44 22.21 10.10
CA ASP A 250 4.76 20.92 10.24
C ASP A 250 3.25 21.08 10.03
N ASN A 251 2.61 20.05 9.48
CA ASN A 251 1.16 19.87 9.37
C ASN A 251 0.42 21.06 8.76
N LEU A 252 0.92 21.55 7.62
CA LEU A 252 0.24 22.55 6.80
C LEU A 252 -1.24 22.18 6.57
N GLY A 253 -2.08 23.21 6.60
CA GLY A 253 -3.51 23.07 6.43
C GLY A 253 -3.90 22.60 5.03
N PRO A 254 -5.17 22.17 4.83
CA PRO A 254 -5.69 21.84 3.52
C PRO A 254 -5.48 23.00 2.52
N GLY A 255 -4.90 22.71 1.36
CA GLY A 255 -4.63 23.69 0.31
C GLY A 255 -3.38 24.56 0.51
N GLU A 256 -2.81 24.59 1.72
CA GLU A 256 -1.53 25.25 1.97
C GLU A 256 -0.37 24.42 1.41
N ARG A 257 0.65 25.09 0.90
CA ARG A 257 1.87 24.48 0.36
C ARG A 257 3.08 25.25 0.88
N PHE A 258 4.18 24.54 1.08
CA PHE A 258 5.47 25.17 1.36
C PHE A 258 6.47 24.80 0.28
N VAL A 259 6.87 25.80 -0.49
CA VAL A 259 7.60 25.64 -1.75
C VAL A 259 9.09 25.90 -1.50
N ILE A 260 9.88 24.84 -1.66
CA ILE A 260 11.33 24.85 -1.56
C ILE A 260 11.92 24.88 -2.97
N TRP A 261 12.55 26.01 -3.31
CA TRP A 261 13.36 26.14 -4.52
C TRP A 261 14.75 25.56 -4.27
N ILE A 262 15.18 24.66 -5.15
CA ILE A 262 16.46 23.96 -5.09
C ILE A 262 17.28 24.33 -6.34
N PRO A 263 18.22 25.28 -6.24
CA PRO A 263 19.03 25.72 -7.38
C PRO A 263 19.82 24.57 -8.04
N ALA A 264 20.38 24.81 -9.23
CA ALA A 264 21.27 23.85 -9.86
C ALA A 264 22.48 23.54 -8.95
N GLY A 265 22.82 22.27 -8.85
CA GLY A 265 23.85 21.76 -7.97
C GLY A 265 23.73 20.25 -7.76
N VAL A 266 24.81 19.65 -7.25
CA VAL A 266 24.83 18.25 -6.81
C VAL A 266 24.82 18.23 -5.28
N TYR A 267 23.71 17.78 -4.71
CA TYR A 267 23.45 17.67 -3.29
C TYR A 267 23.70 16.23 -2.85
N ASN A 268 24.90 15.97 -2.32
CA ASN A 268 25.30 14.65 -1.84
C ASN A 268 24.86 14.44 -0.39
N GLU A 269 23.58 14.15 -0.21
CA GLU A 269 22.95 13.98 1.10
C GLU A 269 21.76 13.00 1.01
N MET A 270 21.45 12.39 2.15
CA MET A 270 20.24 11.59 2.30
C MET A 270 19.13 12.50 2.84
N VAL A 271 18.04 12.65 2.10
CA VAL A 271 16.94 13.56 2.47
C VAL A 271 15.74 12.76 2.97
N ARG A 272 15.14 13.20 4.07
CA ARG A 272 13.97 12.61 4.72
C ARG A 272 12.91 13.69 4.87
N VAL A 273 11.76 13.48 4.24
CA VAL A 273 10.55 14.29 4.43
C VAL A 273 9.61 13.50 5.34
N PRO A 274 9.62 13.76 6.66
CA PRO A 274 8.87 12.96 7.62
C PRO A 274 7.35 13.23 7.52
N LEU A 275 6.56 12.43 8.26
CA LEU A 275 5.10 12.36 8.15
C LEU A 275 4.40 13.71 8.38
N GLU A 276 4.95 14.51 9.28
CA GLU A 276 4.49 15.84 9.68
C GLU A 276 4.74 16.90 8.61
N LYS A 277 5.71 16.72 7.69
CA LYS A 277 6.02 17.67 6.63
C LYS A 277 5.09 17.50 5.43
N LYS A 278 3.82 17.84 5.62
CA LYS A 278 2.77 17.75 4.58
C LYS A 278 2.88 18.89 3.56
N ASN A 279 2.40 18.64 2.34
CA ASN A 279 2.27 19.61 1.25
C ASN A 279 3.57 20.35 0.91
N LEU A 280 4.74 19.71 1.11
CA LEU A 280 6.00 20.25 0.64
C LEU A 280 6.10 20.12 -0.88
N VAL A 281 6.59 21.19 -1.52
CA VAL A 281 6.84 21.22 -2.96
C VAL A 281 8.32 21.47 -3.21
N PHE A 282 8.99 20.57 -3.91
CA PHE A 282 10.37 20.75 -4.36
C PHE A 282 10.39 21.20 -5.82
N LEU A 283 11.00 22.35 -6.09
CA LEU A 283 11.17 22.88 -7.44
C LEU A 283 12.66 23.00 -7.76
N GLY A 284 13.13 22.26 -8.77
CA GLY A 284 14.50 22.35 -9.28
C GLY A 284 14.64 23.24 -10.52
N GLU A 285 15.89 23.52 -10.90
CA GLU A 285 16.24 24.30 -12.11
C GLU A 285 16.27 23.46 -13.40
N GLY A 286 16.03 22.15 -13.30
CA GLY A 286 16.02 21.23 -14.43
C GLY A 286 16.57 19.86 -14.07
N VAL A 287 16.01 18.84 -14.72
CA VAL A 287 16.60 17.50 -14.72
C VAL A 287 18.05 17.55 -15.21
N GLY A 288 18.93 16.80 -14.53
CA GLY A 288 20.38 16.81 -14.73
C GLY A 288 21.11 18.05 -14.19
N LYS A 289 20.39 19.11 -13.78
CA LYS A 289 20.98 20.33 -13.20
C LYS A 289 20.85 20.38 -11.68
N THR A 290 19.69 20.03 -11.16
CA THR A 290 19.44 19.89 -9.71
C THR A 290 19.42 18.41 -9.37
N VAL A 291 20.49 17.92 -8.72
CA VAL A 291 20.70 16.48 -8.46
C VAL A 291 20.81 16.22 -6.97
N ILE A 292 19.94 15.39 -6.41
CA ILE A 292 20.07 14.84 -5.04
C ILE A 292 20.65 13.42 -5.18
N THR A 293 21.80 13.17 -4.58
CA THR A 293 22.57 11.93 -4.76
C THR A 293 22.97 11.29 -3.44
N GLY A 294 22.98 9.96 -3.41
CA GLY A 294 23.47 9.12 -2.32
C GLY A 294 24.00 7.79 -2.86
N ASN A 295 24.49 6.90 -1.98
CA ASN A 295 25.06 5.61 -2.38
C ASN A 295 24.84 4.48 -1.35
N SER A 296 23.83 4.63 -0.49
CA SER A 296 23.51 3.65 0.56
C SER A 296 22.90 2.37 -0.04
N LYS A 297 23.22 1.20 0.54
CA LYS A 297 22.81 -0.14 0.05
C LYS A 297 22.67 -1.15 1.19
N VAL A 298 21.93 -2.25 0.98
CA VAL A 298 21.68 -3.33 1.98
C VAL A 298 22.95 -3.99 2.54
N GLY A 299 24.09 -3.89 1.85
CA GLY A 299 25.38 -4.37 2.35
C GLY A 299 26.05 -3.46 3.39
N ASP A 300 25.56 -2.24 3.59
CA ASP A 300 26.09 -1.33 4.61
C ASP A 300 25.57 -1.70 6.00
N LEU A 301 26.38 -1.47 7.04
CA LEU A 301 26.03 -1.82 8.42
C LEU A 301 24.73 -1.11 8.85
N GLY A 302 23.71 -1.89 9.21
CA GLY A 302 22.43 -1.36 9.69
C GLY A 302 21.53 -0.79 8.59
N VAL A 303 21.85 -1.05 7.32
CA VAL A 303 21.04 -0.62 6.17
C VAL A 303 20.22 -1.78 5.63
N ASN A 304 18.93 -1.54 5.44
CA ASN A 304 18.01 -2.40 4.72
C ASN A 304 17.51 -1.66 3.46
N THR A 305 16.72 -2.32 2.62
CA THR A 305 16.22 -1.70 1.38
C THR A 305 15.46 -0.41 1.67
N TYR A 306 14.62 -0.43 2.72
CA TYR A 306 13.73 0.69 3.08
C TYR A 306 14.50 1.96 3.50
N ASN A 307 15.59 1.84 4.28
CA ASN A 307 16.37 2.99 4.73
C ASN A 307 17.53 3.37 3.79
N SER A 308 17.80 2.59 2.73
CA SER A 308 18.81 2.90 1.69
C SER A 308 18.46 4.07 0.77
N ALA A 309 17.20 4.54 0.79
CA ALA A 309 16.69 5.56 -0.12
C ALA A 309 17.44 6.90 -0.02
N THR A 310 17.96 7.41 -1.14
CA THR A 310 18.58 8.75 -1.20
C THR A 310 17.59 9.83 -0.73
N LEU A 311 16.41 9.89 -1.35
CA LEU A 311 15.28 10.70 -0.89
C LEU A 311 14.14 9.78 -0.45
N ALA A 312 13.68 9.94 0.79
CA ALA A 312 12.50 9.24 1.30
C ALA A 312 11.44 10.25 1.74
N VAL A 313 10.22 10.07 1.25
CA VAL A 313 9.10 10.98 1.49
C VAL A 313 7.93 10.25 2.14
N VAL A 314 7.48 10.75 3.28
CA VAL A 314 6.35 10.21 4.06
C VAL A 314 5.22 11.24 4.19
N GLY A 315 5.55 12.53 4.30
CA GLY A 315 4.54 13.60 4.39
C GLY A 315 3.61 13.64 3.17
N ASP A 316 2.30 13.66 3.42
CA ASP A 316 1.27 13.62 2.37
C ASP A 316 1.26 14.88 1.49
N GLY A 317 0.79 14.74 0.26
CA GLY A 317 0.65 15.85 -0.69
C GLY A 317 1.99 16.37 -1.23
N PHE A 318 3.06 15.58 -1.10
CA PHE A 318 4.38 15.98 -1.58
C PHE A 318 4.39 16.10 -3.10
N MET A 319 5.01 17.18 -3.58
CA MET A 319 5.18 17.44 -5.00
C MET A 319 6.64 17.69 -5.33
N ALA A 320 7.11 17.24 -6.49
CA ALA A 320 8.41 17.66 -7.00
C ALA A 320 8.40 17.83 -8.51
N SER A 321 9.15 18.82 -8.99
CA SER A 321 9.41 19.00 -10.42
C SER A 321 10.82 19.43 -10.74
N ASN A 322 11.33 18.98 -11.89
CA ASN A 322 12.60 19.39 -12.49
C ASN A 322 13.84 19.05 -11.63
N ILE A 323 13.85 17.85 -11.03
CA ILE A 323 14.92 17.36 -10.16
C ILE A 323 15.33 15.93 -10.56
N THR A 324 16.61 15.62 -10.43
CA THR A 324 17.16 14.26 -10.53
C THR A 324 17.44 13.72 -9.14
N ILE A 325 16.99 12.50 -8.87
CA ILE A 325 17.25 11.77 -7.63
C ILE A 325 18.00 10.49 -8.00
N GLN A 326 19.16 10.25 -7.40
CA GLN A 326 19.98 9.10 -7.77
C GLN A 326 20.61 8.36 -6.60
N ASN A 327 20.83 7.06 -6.81
CA ASN A 327 21.67 6.23 -5.97
C ASN A 327 22.82 5.63 -6.79
N THR A 328 24.06 5.97 -6.41
CA THR A 328 25.28 5.66 -7.16
C THR A 328 26.02 4.43 -6.61
N ALA A 329 25.39 3.62 -5.75
CA ALA A 329 25.99 2.39 -5.21
C ALA A 329 26.48 1.40 -6.28
N GLY A 330 25.79 1.37 -7.43
CA GLY A 330 26.22 0.64 -8.62
C GLY A 330 25.57 -0.74 -8.83
N PRO A 331 25.90 -1.42 -9.94
CA PRO A 331 25.20 -2.64 -10.40
C PRO A 331 25.39 -3.87 -9.51
N ILE A 332 26.49 -3.94 -8.76
CA ILE A 332 26.83 -5.08 -7.88
C ILE A 332 26.51 -4.81 -6.40
N ALA A 333 25.90 -3.66 -6.09
CA ALA A 333 25.57 -3.26 -4.73
C ALA A 333 24.34 -3.97 -4.13
N HIS A 334 23.65 -4.80 -4.94
CA HIS A 334 22.30 -5.27 -4.66
C HIS A 334 21.32 -4.09 -4.48
N GLN A 335 20.35 -4.19 -3.58
CA GLN A 335 19.32 -3.17 -3.40
C GLN A 335 19.91 -1.84 -2.91
N ALA A 336 19.63 -0.77 -3.67
CA ALA A 336 20.09 0.59 -3.38
C ALA A 336 19.08 1.61 -3.94
N VAL A 337 18.20 2.10 -3.08
CA VAL A 337 17.04 2.92 -3.48
C VAL A 337 17.46 4.35 -3.77
N ALA A 338 17.01 4.92 -4.89
CA ALA A 338 17.14 6.36 -5.17
C ALA A 338 16.00 7.14 -4.53
N PHE A 339 14.75 6.72 -4.76
CA PHE A 339 13.59 7.39 -4.22
C PHE A 339 12.62 6.40 -3.57
N ARG A 340 12.16 6.73 -2.36
CA ARG A 340 11.07 6.04 -1.67
C ARG A 340 9.92 7.00 -1.39
N SER A 341 8.70 6.59 -1.71
CA SER A 341 7.49 7.32 -1.35
C SER A 341 6.50 6.48 -0.56
N ASP A 342 6.07 7.07 0.54
CA ASP A 342 5.01 6.72 1.49
C ASP A 342 3.98 7.86 1.62
N SER A 343 4.04 8.81 0.69
CA SER A 343 3.20 10.01 0.66
C SER A 343 1.93 9.70 -0.12
N ASP A 344 0.78 9.95 0.50
CA ASP A 344 -0.48 9.92 -0.20
C ASP A 344 -0.63 11.17 -1.08
N ARG A 345 -1.21 11.01 -2.27
CA ARG A 345 -1.41 12.08 -3.26
C ARG A 345 -0.09 12.71 -3.72
N LEU A 346 0.97 11.90 -3.82
CA LEU A 346 2.27 12.35 -4.33
C LEU A 346 2.21 12.67 -5.82
N VAL A 347 2.85 13.77 -6.23
CA VAL A 347 3.04 14.13 -7.64
C VAL A 347 4.53 14.36 -7.96
N MET A 348 5.05 13.63 -8.93
CA MET A 348 6.39 13.84 -9.49
C MET A 348 6.25 14.20 -10.97
N GLU A 349 6.70 15.38 -11.38
CA GLU A 349 6.56 15.85 -12.76
C GLU A 349 7.90 16.30 -13.34
N ASN A 350 8.30 15.75 -14.48
CA ASN A 350 9.60 16.05 -15.10
C ASN A 350 10.76 15.78 -14.11
N CYS A 351 10.77 14.59 -13.51
CA CYS A 351 11.83 14.14 -12.60
C CYS A 351 12.61 12.96 -13.19
N GLU A 352 13.84 12.80 -12.75
CA GLU A 352 14.67 11.64 -13.09
C GLU A 352 14.98 10.80 -11.85
N PHE A 353 14.90 9.48 -11.98
CA PHE A 353 15.22 8.51 -10.94
C PHE A 353 16.28 7.55 -11.47
N PHE A 354 17.51 7.66 -10.98
CA PHE A 354 18.64 6.86 -11.46
C PHE A 354 19.18 5.92 -10.40
N GLY A 355 19.24 4.64 -10.73
CA GLY A 355 19.83 3.62 -9.88
C GLY A 355 20.10 2.34 -10.67
N HIS A 356 20.18 1.24 -9.93
CA HIS A 356 20.36 -0.10 -10.49
C HIS A 356 19.22 -0.98 -9.98
N GLN A 357 19.50 -1.86 -9.02
CA GLN A 357 18.49 -2.69 -8.41
C GLN A 357 17.69 -1.83 -7.40
N ASP A 358 16.36 -1.97 -7.42
CA ASP A 358 15.46 -1.30 -6.47
C ASP A 358 15.47 0.25 -6.56
N THR A 359 15.59 0.83 -7.75
CA THR A 359 15.74 2.29 -7.94
C THR A 359 14.60 3.12 -7.35
N LEU A 360 13.35 2.78 -7.70
CA LEU A 360 12.14 3.51 -7.32
C LEU A 360 11.25 2.62 -6.44
N TYR A 361 11.20 2.98 -5.15
CA TYR A 361 10.41 2.32 -4.13
C TYR A 361 9.06 3.06 -3.96
N ALA A 362 8.11 2.76 -4.82
CA ALA A 362 6.74 3.26 -4.74
C ALA A 362 5.97 2.48 -3.66
N HIS A 363 6.23 2.80 -2.39
CA HIS A 363 5.95 1.93 -1.25
C HIS A 363 4.46 1.64 -1.05
N THR A 364 3.68 2.68 -0.79
CA THR A 364 2.27 2.61 -0.39
C THR A 364 1.52 3.84 -0.90
N LEU A 365 0.19 3.84 -0.76
CA LEU A 365 -0.68 5.01 -1.03
C LEU A 365 -0.70 5.42 -2.51
N ARG A 366 -1.28 6.59 -2.81
CA ARG A 366 -1.57 7.03 -4.17
C ARG A 366 -0.46 7.94 -4.69
N GLN A 367 0.09 7.60 -5.85
CA GLN A 367 1.26 8.26 -6.41
C GLN A 367 1.11 8.49 -7.91
N TYR A 368 1.53 9.66 -8.38
CA TYR A 368 1.44 10.04 -9.79
C TYR A 368 2.80 10.52 -10.30
N TYR A 369 3.31 9.85 -11.33
CA TYR A 369 4.58 10.15 -11.99
C TYR A 369 4.31 10.55 -13.44
N LYS A 370 4.63 11.79 -13.80
CA LYS A 370 4.33 12.37 -15.12
C LYS A 370 5.59 12.84 -15.81
N ASN A 371 5.79 12.40 -17.05
CA ASN A 371 6.94 12.79 -17.87
C ASN A 371 8.30 12.52 -17.17
N CYS A 372 8.37 11.49 -16.33
CA CYS A 372 9.59 11.14 -15.61
C CYS A 372 10.48 10.21 -16.43
N ILE A 373 11.78 10.20 -16.11
CA ILE A 373 12.72 9.16 -16.58
C ILE A 373 13.07 8.28 -15.39
N ILE A 374 12.90 6.97 -15.53
CA ILE A 374 13.22 5.99 -14.48
C ILE A 374 14.20 4.99 -15.05
N GLN A 375 15.39 4.89 -14.46
CA GLN A 375 16.48 4.03 -14.94
C GLN A 375 16.92 3.03 -13.87
N GLY A 376 16.96 1.74 -14.23
CA GLY A 376 17.46 0.68 -13.34
C GLY A 376 17.57 -0.67 -14.03
N ASN A 377 17.65 -1.77 -13.28
CA ASN A 377 17.82 -3.12 -13.85
C ASN A 377 16.88 -4.18 -13.25
N VAL A 378 17.06 -4.54 -11.99
CA VAL A 378 16.28 -5.56 -11.28
C VAL A 378 15.28 -4.88 -10.37
N ASP A 379 14.00 -5.20 -10.55
CA ASP A 379 12.90 -4.76 -9.69
C ASP A 379 12.90 -3.24 -9.47
N PHE A 380 13.33 -2.48 -10.48
CA PHE A 380 13.72 -1.09 -10.25
C PHE A 380 12.52 -0.14 -10.11
N ILE A 381 11.30 -0.63 -10.35
CA ILE A 381 10.04 -0.02 -9.91
C ILE A 381 9.29 -1.04 -9.08
N PHE A 382 9.20 -0.84 -7.77
CA PHE A 382 8.65 -1.84 -6.85
C PHE A 382 7.99 -1.22 -5.62
N GLY A 383 7.24 -2.04 -4.89
CA GLY A 383 6.42 -1.61 -3.77
C GLY A 383 4.95 -2.00 -3.94
N ASN A 384 4.08 -1.45 -3.11
CA ASN A 384 2.67 -1.76 -3.00
C ASN A 384 1.79 -0.49 -3.04
N SER A 385 2.23 0.56 -3.73
CA SER A 385 1.40 1.75 -3.95
C SER A 385 0.34 1.51 -5.02
N ALA A 386 -0.65 2.39 -5.08
CA ALA A 386 -1.43 2.68 -6.28
C ALA A 386 -0.68 3.77 -7.05
N ALA A 387 0.16 3.39 -8.01
CA ALA A 387 0.98 4.33 -8.77
C ALA A 387 0.63 4.33 -10.25
N VAL A 388 0.50 5.54 -10.81
CA VAL A 388 0.34 5.77 -12.24
C VAL A 388 1.58 6.45 -12.79
N PHE A 389 2.14 5.86 -13.85
CA PHE A 389 3.30 6.34 -14.60
C PHE A 389 2.82 6.78 -15.99
N GLU A 390 2.57 8.08 -16.16
CA GLU A 390 2.04 8.65 -17.39
C GLU A 390 3.15 9.34 -18.20
N LYS A 391 3.29 8.91 -19.47
CA LYS A 391 4.29 9.44 -20.42
C LYS A 391 5.73 9.37 -19.90
N CYS A 392 6.02 8.38 -19.05
CA CYS A 392 7.37 8.17 -18.52
C CYS A 392 8.25 7.45 -19.53
N THR A 393 9.57 7.67 -19.43
CA THR A 393 10.58 6.90 -20.14
C THR A 393 11.28 5.97 -19.16
N ILE A 394 11.13 4.66 -19.39
CA ILE A 394 11.62 3.59 -18.54
C ILE A 394 12.84 2.97 -19.22
N LEU A 395 14.03 3.12 -18.60
CA LEU A 395 15.31 2.75 -19.19
C LEU A 395 15.99 1.60 -18.43
N VAL A 396 16.18 0.48 -19.12
CA VAL A 396 16.93 -0.66 -18.57
C VAL A 396 18.43 -0.41 -18.71
N ASN A 397 19.13 -0.47 -17.59
CA ASN A 397 20.58 -0.34 -17.48
C ASN A 397 21.23 -1.73 -17.34
N PRO A 398 22.52 -1.92 -17.69
CA PRO A 398 23.22 -3.16 -17.39
C PRO A 398 23.24 -3.49 -15.89
N ARG A 399 23.12 -4.78 -15.58
CA ARG A 399 23.13 -5.32 -14.21
C ARG A 399 24.53 -5.69 -13.72
N GLN A 400 25.51 -5.82 -14.61
CA GLN A 400 26.85 -6.27 -14.26
C GLN A 400 27.91 -5.30 -14.76
N VAL A 401 29.06 -5.28 -14.06
CA VAL A 401 30.24 -4.53 -14.49
C VAL A 401 30.79 -5.09 -15.81
N ASN A 402 30.78 -6.41 -15.96
CA ASN A 402 31.12 -7.11 -17.20
C ASN A 402 29.98 -8.08 -17.59
N PRO A 403 29.00 -7.61 -18.35
CA PRO A 403 27.76 -8.34 -18.63
C PRO A 403 27.90 -9.45 -19.70
N THR A 404 29.13 -9.89 -20.03
CA THR A 404 29.38 -10.92 -21.07
C THR A 404 28.70 -12.27 -20.83
N LYS A 405 28.29 -12.58 -19.60
CA LYS A 405 27.61 -13.84 -19.22
C LYS A 405 26.08 -13.76 -19.32
N GLY A 406 25.54 -12.62 -19.71
CA GLY A 406 24.10 -12.39 -19.74
C GLY A 406 23.52 -11.91 -18.42
N GLU A 407 22.32 -11.36 -18.48
CA GLU A 407 21.57 -10.88 -17.33
C GLU A 407 20.06 -10.94 -17.58
N THR A 408 19.32 -11.06 -16.48
CA THR A 408 17.86 -10.98 -16.47
C THR A 408 17.45 -9.79 -15.62
N ASN A 409 16.66 -8.92 -16.25
CA ASN A 409 16.14 -7.68 -15.70
C ASN A 409 14.61 -7.74 -15.65
N ALA A 410 14.03 -7.15 -14.62
CA ALA A 410 12.58 -7.03 -14.44
C ALA A 410 12.27 -5.57 -14.16
N VAL A 411 11.41 -4.96 -14.99
CA VAL A 411 11.04 -3.56 -14.84
C VAL A 411 10.27 -3.35 -13.54
N THR A 412 9.28 -4.20 -13.27
CA THR A 412 8.44 -4.08 -12.06
C THR A 412 8.49 -5.29 -11.13
N ALA A 413 8.29 -5.01 -9.84
CA ALA A 413 8.02 -6.01 -8.82
C ALA A 413 6.92 -5.53 -7.87
N HIS A 414 5.66 -5.59 -8.31
CA HIS A 414 4.53 -5.11 -7.51
C HIS A 414 4.19 -6.07 -6.36
N GLY A 415 3.97 -5.50 -5.18
CA GLY A 415 3.93 -6.17 -3.89
C GLY A 415 2.56 -6.28 -3.23
N ARG A 416 1.46 -6.33 -3.97
CA ARG A 416 0.12 -6.53 -3.38
C ARG A 416 -0.01 -7.88 -2.68
N THR A 417 -0.30 -7.86 -1.38
CA THR A 417 -0.40 -9.06 -0.53
C THR A 417 -1.83 -9.53 -0.32
N ASP A 418 -2.81 -8.67 -0.53
CA ASP A 418 -4.22 -8.93 -0.24
C ASP A 418 -5.11 -8.48 -1.42
N PRO A 419 -6.13 -9.27 -1.83
CA PRO A 419 -7.00 -8.92 -2.96
C PRO A 419 -7.85 -7.67 -2.71
N ALA A 420 -8.10 -7.32 -1.45
CA ALA A 420 -8.87 -6.15 -1.05
C ALA A 420 -8.09 -4.82 -1.20
N GLN A 421 -6.76 -4.89 -1.35
CA GLN A 421 -5.92 -3.71 -1.57
C GLN A 421 -6.19 -3.09 -2.95
N SER A 422 -6.48 -1.79 -2.96
CA SER A 422 -6.70 -0.99 -4.17
C SER A 422 -5.40 -0.56 -4.87
N THR A 423 -4.32 -1.33 -4.73
CA THR A 423 -2.96 -0.97 -5.13
C THR A 423 -2.51 -1.65 -6.42
N GLY A 424 -1.56 -1.08 -7.15
CA GLY A 424 -1.12 -1.58 -8.46
C GLY A 424 -0.24 -0.56 -9.17
N PHE A 425 0.51 -1.03 -10.17
CA PHE A 425 1.24 -0.13 -11.06
C PHE A 425 0.55 -0.02 -12.41
N VAL A 426 0.31 1.20 -12.86
CA VAL A 426 -0.32 1.51 -14.15
C VAL A 426 0.65 2.34 -14.97
N PHE A 427 1.04 1.84 -16.14
CA PHE A 427 1.84 2.59 -17.10
C PHE A 427 0.94 3.06 -18.25
N LEU A 428 0.82 4.36 -18.42
CA LEU A 428 0.01 5.00 -19.46
C LEU A 428 0.93 5.72 -20.43
N HIS A 429 0.80 5.44 -21.74
CA HIS A 429 1.52 6.19 -22.79
C HIS A 429 3.05 6.25 -22.61
N SER A 430 3.61 5.32 -21.84
CA SER A 430 5.02 5.32 -21.47
C SER A 430 5.88 4.56 -22.50
N LEU A 431 7.18 4.80 -22.45
CA LEU A 431 8.18 4.12 -23.27
C LEU A 431 8.99 3.15 -22.39
N VAL A 432 9.15 1.90 -22.83
CA VAL A 432 10.13 0.96 -22.26
C VAL A 432 11.24 0.74 -23.28
N ASP A 433 12.47 1.17 -22.96
CA ASP A 433 13.68 1.03 -23.77
C ASP A 433 14.90 0.64 -22.90
N GLY A 434 16.05 0.42 -23.53
CA GLY A 434 17.34 0.27 -22.85
C GLY A 434 18.19 1.53 -22.94
N THR A 435 19.11 1.71 -21.99
CA THR A 435 20.20 2.67 -22.11
C THR A 435 21.06 2.37 -23.34
N SER A 436 21.88 3.34 -23.76
CA SER A 436 22.81 3.14 -24.89
C SER A 436 23.75 1.95 -24.65
N GLU A 437 24.18 1.77 -23.40
CA GLU A 437 25.03 0.69 -22.91
C GLU A 437 24.30 -0.65 -23.02
N TYR A 438 23.08 -0.76 -22.49
CA TYR A 438 22.29 -1.99 -22.57
C TYR A 438 21.97 -2.37 -24.02
N LYS A 439 21.67 -1.39 -24.88
CA LYS A 439 21.43 -1.64 -26.31
C LYS A 439 22.66 -2.19 -27.05
N LYS A 440 23.87 -1.82 -26.64
CA LYS A 440 25.11 -2.43 -27.20
C LYS A 440 25.19 -3.91 -26.83
N LEU A 441 24.81 -4.28 -25.61
CA LEU A 441 24.81 -5.67 -25.14
C LEU A 441 23.78 -6.53 -25.88
N LEU A 442 22.57 -6.01 -26.07
CA LEU A 442 21.53 -6.68 -26.86
C LEU A 442 21.99 -6.98 -28.30
N LYS A 443 22.74 -6.06 -28.91
CA LYS A 443 23.30 -6.28 -30.25
C LYS A 443 24.39 -7.36 -30.28
N LEU A 444 25.13 -7.53 -29.19
CA LEU A 444 26.17 -8.56 -29.07
C LEU A 444 25.56 -9.94 -28.82
N ASN A 445 24.61 -10.06 -27.89
CA ASN A 445 23.94 -11.32 -27.61
C ASN A 445 22.54 -11.12 -27.00
N ALA A 446 21.53 -10.90 -27.84
CA ALA A 446 20.15 -10.70 -27.41
C ALA A 446 19.59 -11.86 -26.57
N SER A 447 20.06 -13.10 -26.78
CA SER A 447 19.56 -14.26 -26.03
C SER A 447 20.05 -14.31 -24.58
N ALA A 448 21.22 -13.72 -24.31
CA ALA A 448 21.83 -13.66 -22.98
C ALA A 448 21.28 -12.50 -22.13
N HIS A 449 20.72 -11.47 -22.76
CA HIS A 449 20.21 -10.28 -22.09
C HIS A 449 18.70 -10.21 -22.17
N GLN A 450 18.02 -10.62 -21.10
CA GLN A 450 16.57 -10.68 -21.06
C GLN A 450 15.99 -9.55 -20.21
N THR A 451 14.98 -8.86 -20.73
CA THR A 451 14.18 -7.89 -20.00
C THR A 451 12.73 -8.33 -19.96
N PHE A 452 12.15 -8.34 -18.77
CA PHE A 452 10.72 -8.60 -18.54
C PHE A 452 10.03 -7.33 -18.02
N LEU A 453 8.76 -7.16 -18.36
CA LEU A 453 7.91 -6.08 -17.86
C LEU A 453 7.74 -6.14 -16.34
N GLY A 454 7.80 -7.33 -15.74
CA GLY A 454 7.79 -7.49 -14.30
C GLY A 454 7.73 -8.94 -13.82
N ARG A 455 7.74 -9.09 -12.49
CA ARG A 455 7.60 -10.37 -11.77
C ARG A 455 6.88 -10.22 -10.42
N PRO A 456 6.12 -11.23 -9.97
CA PRO A 456 5.19 -11.04 -8.86
C PRO A 456 5.88 -11.14 -7.50
N TRP A 457 6.27 -10.01 -6.92
CA TRP A 457 6.88 -9.99 -5.59
C TRP A 457 5.96 -10.56 -4.51
N LYS A 458 4.64 -10.39 -4.66
CA LYS A 458 3.62 -10.89 -3.74
C LYS A 458 2.44 -11.52 -4.48
N GLN A 459 1.63 -12.27 -3.73
CA GLN A 459 0.59 -13.17 -4.25
C GLN A 459 -0.42 -12.51 -5.19
N TYR A 460 -0.80 -11.25 -4.95
CA TYR A 460 -1.81 -10.54 -5.75
C TYR A 460 -1.21 -9.44 -6.62
N SER A 461 0.08 -9.54 -6.97
CA SER A 461 0.82 -8.57 -7.77
C SER A 461 -0.01 -8.04 -8.95
N ARG A 462 -0.08 -6.71 -9.09
CA ARG A 462 -0.89 -6.05 -10.12
C ARG A 462 -0.08 -5.01 -10.88
N THR A 463 0.08 -5.22 -12.17
CA THR A 463 0.80 -4.28 -13.05
C THR A 463 0.17 -4.28 -14.43
N VAL A 464 -0.05 -3.08 -15.00
CA VAL A 464 -0.63 -2.93 -16.33
C VAL A 464 0.14 -1.95 -17.21
N PHE A 465 0.25 -2.26 -18.50
CA PHE A 465 0.81 -1.37 -19.53
C PHE A 465 -0.24 -1.06 -20.59
N ILE A 466 -0.61 0.21 -20.70
CA ILE A 466 -1.73 0.68 -21.53
C ILE A 466 -1.22 1.74 -22.50
N LYS A 467 -1.42 1.51 -23.81
CA LYS A 467 -1.00 2.39 -24.89
C LYS A 467 0.50 2.76 -24.84
N CYS A 468 1.33 1.88 -24.28
CA CYS A 468 2.77 2.07 -24.13
C CYS A 468 3.54 1.66 -25.40
N THR A 469 4.75 2.20 -25.56
CA THR A 469 5.70 1.75 -26.60
C THR A 469 6.72 0.81 -25.97
N LEU A 470 6.72 -0.45 -26.37
CA LEU A 470 7.66 -1.48 -25.91
C LEU A 470 8.72 -1.69 -27.00
N LYS A 471 9.98 -1.38 -26.70
CA LYS A 471 11.10 -1.61 -27.64
C LYS A 471 11.53 -3.08 -27.63
N ALA A 472 12.40 -3.45 -28.57
CA ALA A 472 12.75 -4.84 -28.88
C ALA A 472 13.48 -5.58 -27.75
N LEU A 473 13.93 -4.89 -26.70
CA LEU A 473 14.52 -5.51 -25.52
C LEU A 473 13.54 -6.35 -24.70
N VAL A 474 12.25 -6.04 -24.77
CA VAL A 474 11.23 -6.74 -23.98
C VAL A 474 11.08 -8.15 -24.53
N SER A 475 11.31 -9.14 -23.66
CA SER A 475 11.16 -10.57 -23.96
C SER A 475 9.79 -10.85 -24.57
N PRO A 476 9.66 -11.74 -25.56
CA PRO A 476 8.36 -12.09 -26.12
C PRO A 476 7.37 -12.66 -25.11
N HIS A 477 7.89 -13.33 -24.07
CA HIS A 477 7.11 -13.81 -22.93
C HIS A 477 6.48 -12.68 -22.10
N GLY A 478 7.04 -11.46 -22.18
CA GLY A 478 6.60 -10.26 -21.49
C GLY A 478 6.90 -10.25 -20.00
N TRP A 479 6.50 -11.29 -19.28
CA TRP A 479 6.54 -11.39 -17.83
C TRP A 479 7.30 -12.63 -17.39
N MET A 480 7.89 -12.61 -16.19
CA MET A 480 8.58 -13.78 -15.64
C MET A 480 8.00 -14.19 -14.28
N PRO A 481 8.04 -15.49 -13.94
CA PRO A 481 7.74 -15.96 -12.58
C PRO A 481 8.67 -15.31 -11.53
N TRP A 482 8.23 -15.29 -10.27
CA TRP A 482 9.05 -14.77 -9.17
C TRP A 482 10.30 -15.63 -8.94
N ASP A 483 10.10 -16.95 -8.94
CA ASP A 483 11.12 -17.98 -8.81
C ASP A 483 10.75 -19.18 -9.71
N LYS A 484 11.36 -20.35 -9.50
CA LYS A 484 11.06 -21.56 -10.27
C LYS A 484 9.78 -22.29 -9.78
N THR A 485 8.78 -21.54 -9.31
CA THR A 485 7.49 -22.07 -8.83
C THR A 485 6.31 -21.41 -9.55
N ASP A 486 5.10 -21.89 -9.27
CA ASP A 486 3.83 -21.32 -9.73
C ASP A 486 3.28 -20.23 -8.79
N PHE A 487 4.10 -19.76 -7.83
CA PHE A 487 3.72 -18.71 -6.89
C PHE A 487 3.08 -17.51 -7.60
N ALA A 488 1.92 -17.08 -7.09
CA ALA A 488 1.10 -15.97 -7.57
C ALA A 488 0.51 -16.10 -8.98
N LEU A 489 0.90 -17.08 -9.82
CA LEU A 489 0.49 -17.13 -11.23
C LEU A 489 -1.02 -17.34 -11.43
N SER A 490 -1.70 -17.88 -10.41
CA SER A 490 -3.16 -18.06 -10.40
C SER A 490 -3.93 -16.85 -9.87
N THR A 491 -3.29 -15.91 -9.16
CA THR A 491 -3.92 -14.81 -8.40
C THR A 491 -3.48 -13.41 -8.85
N LEU A 492 -2.32 -13.26 -9.51
CA LEU A 492 -1.83 -11.99 -10.01
C LEU A 492 -2.67 -11.45 -11.17
N TYR A 493 -2.53 -10.14 -11.45
CA TYR A 493 -3.07 -9.52 -12.65
C TYR A 493 -2.02 -8.69 -13.39
N TYR A 494 -1.49 -9.27 -14.47
CA TYR A 494 -0.58 -8.62 -15.41
C TYR A 494 -1.28 -8.36 -16.73
N GLY A 495 -1.55 -7.09 -17.01
CA GLY A 495 -2.41 -6.64 -18.09
C GLY A 495 -1.69 -5.81 -19.14
N GLU A 496 -2.03 -6.01 -20.41
CA GLU A 496 -1.61 -5.14 -21.52
C GLU A 496 -2.83 -4.66 -22.32
N TYR A 497 -2.80 -3.43 -22.83
CA TYR A 497 -3.84 -2.91 -23.74
C TYR A 497 -3.27 -1.97 -24.79
N LYS A 498 -3.44 -2.31 -26.07
CA LYS A 498 -3.06 -1.49 -27.22
C LYS A 498 -1.64 -0.90 -27.12
N ASN A 499 -0.70 -1.68 -26.55
CA ASN A 499 0.72 -1.33 -26.63
C ASN A 499 1.19 -1.42 -28.08
N LYS A 500 2.36 -0.87 -28.37
CA LYS A 500 2.96 -0.88 -29.72
C LYS A 500 4.47 -1.04 -29.66
N GLY A 501 5.09 -1.23 -30.82
CA GLY A 501 6.54 -1.38 -30.95
C GLY A 501 6.98 -2.84 -30.95
N PRO A 502 8.25 -3.10 -31.29
CA PRO A 502 8.75 -4.45 -31.54
C PRO A 502 8.79 -5.38 -30.32
N GLY A 503 8.71 -4.85 -29.09
CA GLY A 503 8.61 -5.64 -27.86
C GLY A 503 7.16 -6.03 -27.49
N TYR A 504 6.16 -5.54 -28.22
CA TYR A 504 4.77 -5.91 -28.02
C TYR A 504 4.40 -7.09 -28.92
N THR A 505 4.46 -8.29 -28.35
CA THR A 505 4.16 -9.56 -29.02
C THR A 505 3.10 -10.32 -28.21
N PRO A 506 1.83 -9.83 -28.20
CA PRO A 506 0.78 -10.34 -27.32
C PRO A 506 0.52 -11.84 -27.48
N ASP A 507 0.65 -12.38 -28.70
CA ASP A 507 0.42 -13.80 -29.00
C ASP A 507 1.51 -14.74 -28.46
N GLN A 508 2.64 -14.21 -28.02
CA GLN A 508 3.78 -14.97 -27.45
C GLN A 508 3.91 -14.80 -25.94
N ARG A 509 3.00 -14.06 -25.31
CA ARG A 509 3.03 -13.83 -23.87
C ARG A 509 2.80 -15.11 -23.11
N VAL A 510 3.32 -15.15 -21.89
CA VAL A 510 2.97 -16.20 -20.92
C VAL A 510 1.45 -16.31 -20.76
N ASN A 511 0.95 -17.55 -20.70
CA ASN A 511 -0.49 -17.85 -20.68
C ASN A 511 -1.24 -17.31 -19.45
N TRP A 512 -0.51 -16.95 -18.38
CA TRP A 512 -1.06 -16.39 -17.15
C TRP A 512 -1.15 -14.86 -17.16
N SER A 513 -0.65 -14.18 -18.20
CA SER A 513 -0.90 -12.75 -18.44
C SER A 513 -2.26 -12.53 -19.15
N ARG A 514 -2.74 -11.28 -19.20
CA ARG A 514 -4.05 -10.91 -19.76
C ARG A 514 -3.95 -9.73 -20.72
N GLN A 515 -4.77 -9.74 -21.78
CA GLN A 515 -5.15 -8.51 -22.45
C GLN A 515 -6.32 -7.88 -21.69
N ILE A 516 -6.22 -6.58 -21.39
CA ILE A 516 -7.26 -5.88 -20.64
C ILE A 516 -8.46 -5.68 -21.58
N PRO A 517 -9.68 -6.07 -21.19
CA PRO A 517 -10.86 -5.81 -22.01
C PRO A 517 -11.09 -4.31 -22.18
N ALA A 518 -11.46 -3.88 -23.39
CA ALA A 518 -11.55 -2.46 -23.74
C ALA A 518 -12.49 -1.65 -22.82
N ASN A 519 -13.58 -2.26 -22.36
CA ASN A 519 -14.57 -1.66 -21.46
C ASN A 519 -14.06 -1.46 -20.02
N HIS A 520 -12.92 -2.05 -19.65
CA HIS A 520 -12.34 -1.96 -18.30
C HIS A 520 -11.07 -1.11 -18.25
N VAL A 521 -10.57 -0.63 -19.39
CA VAL A 521 -9.34 0.20 -19.46
C VAL A 521 -9.48 1.47 -18.61
N CYS A 522 -10.68 2.06 -18.53
CA CYS A 522 -10.93 3.24 -17.72
C CYS A 522 -10.70 3.04 -16.23
N ASN A 523 -10.76 1.81 -15.72
CA ASN A 523 -10.50 1.52 -14.30
C ASN A 523 -9.06 1.90 -13.91
N TYR A 524 -8.17 1.98 -14.91
CA TYR A 524 -6.78 2.36 -14.76
C TYR A 524 -6.50 3.82 -15.14
N SER A 525 -7.52 4.67 -15.38
CA SER A 525 -7.28 6.10 -15.54
C SER A 525 -6.84 6.73 -14.21
N PRO A 526 -6.08 7.84 -14.21
CA PRO A 526 -5.69 8.51 -12.97
C PRO A 526 -6.89 8.85 -12.07
N GLN A 527 -8.03 9.25 -12.65
CA GLN A 527 -9.23 9.60 -11.91
C GLN A 527 -9.85 8.40 -11.20
N ASN A 528 -9.90 7.24 -11.84
CA ASN A 528 -10.53 6.07 -11.24
C ASN A 528 -9.57 5.28 -10.35
N PHE A 529 -8.30 5.20 -10.74
CA PHE A 529 -7.32 4.35 -10.07
C PHE A 529 -6.74 5.00 -8.81
N ILE A 530 -6.40 6.29 -8.88
CA ILE A 530 -5.80 7.05 -7.77
C ILE A 530 -6.62 8.27 -7.34
N GLN A 531 -7.86 8.40 -7.82
CA GLN A 531 -8.76 9.49 -7.41
C GLN A 531 -8.15 10.88 -7.67
N ALA A 532 -7.44 11.05 -8.79
CA ALA A 532 -6.61 12.23 -9.06
C ALA A 532 -7.36 13.57 -9.18
N ASN A 533 -8.70 13.56 -9.23
CA ASN A 533 -9.54 14.77 -9.30
C ASN A 533 -10.21 15.11 -7.96
N ASP A 534 -10.09 14.26 -6.95
CA ASP A 534 -10.65 14.56 -5.63
C ASP A 534 -9.67 15.52 -4.94
N ASP A 535 -10.16 16.68 -4.48
CA ASP A 535 -9.34 17.77 -3.90
C ASP A 535 -8.37 17.31 -2.80
#